data_AF-A0A9D2QGX3-F1
#
_entry.id   AF-A0A9D2QGX3-F1
#
_cell.length_a   1.000
_cell.length_b   1.000
_cell.length_c   1.000
_cell.angle_alpha   90.00
_cell.angle_beta   90.00
_cell.angle_gamma   90.00
#
_symmetry.space_group_name_H-M   'P 1'
#
loop_
_entity.id
_entity.type
_entity.pdbx_description
1 polymer ?
#
loop_
_entity_poly.entity_id
_entity_poly.type
_entity_poly.pdbx_seq_one_letter_code
_entity_poly.pdbx_strand_id
1 'polypeptide(L)'
;MTGIRAAVFCLGALGSFALAGCGSGGGPFEEKIYTPDGQIRKICVDVQDREIEVSPSGDGRVHLQYSENNKEYYHISVSEDQVLKVTGASAKEWTDYFGRKPSAEKRKIWLQIPDQSLNALTLSTTNEEISLSPMTVEGSVRIASNGGDIAFEHLEVGNSLSLTVKNGDIRGTVVGSYDDFAIQAEVKKGECSLPVSKTDGAKTLEVSSNNGDISIEFFPKSPDGEDGFGREEEQQIPEIVEADWSEYFDGLNGTAVVYNPAEARYTVYNPDLAETRSSPCSTFKIVSSGIALEQGILKPEDSTRAWSGEVFWNEDWNKDIDFREAFRTSCVWYFRQVIDDIGKERMQEELEKLRYGNCDISDWEGRLNTNNVNQALTGFWIESSLKISPKEQTEVMERIFGGSSDISEETRNELKRVMLVSEQEGTGVSIYGKTGMGKDKGTVVDAWFTGFAEREESPVYFCVRLGRTDGRNVSSTRAKEIAVQVVNHLCSVIE
;
A
#
# COMPACT_ATOMS: atom_id res chain seq x y z
N MET A 1 29.25 39.41 17.33
CA MET A 1 28.53 40.35 16.44
C MET A 1 28.97 39.96 15.04
N THR A 2 28.22 39.23 14.24
CA THR A 2 26.87 39.50 13.72
C THR A 2 26.25 38.17 13.29
N GLY A 3 25.07 37.82 13.83
CA GLY A 3 24.31 36.65 13.38
C GLY A 3 23.47 37.01 12.16
N ILE A 4 23.60 36.21 11.10
CA ILE A 4 22.77 36.31 9.89
C ILE A 4 21.46 35.56 10.18
N ARG A 5 20.35 36.28 10.17
CA ARG A 5 18.99 35.72 10.25
C ARG A 5 18.55 35.30 8.84
N ALA A 6 18.26 34.02 8.64
CA ALA A 6 17.58 33.54 7.44
C ALA A 6 16.08 33.90 7.53
N ALA A 7 15.53 34.41 6.43
CA ALA A 7 14.16 34.89 6.31
C ALA A 7 13.22 33.75 5.91
N VAL A 8 12.08 33.64 6.60
CA VAL A 8 10.95 32.81 6.19
C VAL A 8 10.02 33.67 5.35
N PHE A 9 9.75 33.25 4.11
CA PHE A 9 8.74 33.88 3.25
C PHE A 9 7.36 33.27 3.55
N CYS A 10 6.48 34.06 4.16
CA CYS A 10 5.04 33.77 4.24
C CYS A 10 4.31 34.46 3.09
N LEU A 11 3.71 33.68 2.18
CA LEU A 11 2.69 34.18 1.26
C LEU A 11 1.33 34.05 1.93
N GLY A 12 0.74 35.20 2.27
CA GLY A 12 -0.54 35.29 2.96
C GLY A 12 -1.74 35.14 2.03
N ALA A 13 -2.74 34.38 2.47
CA ALA A 13 -4.10 34.40 1.95
C ALA A 13 -5.04 35.06 2.97
N LEU A 14 -5.76 36.09 2.55
CA LEU A 14 -6.70 36.89 3.33
C LEU A 14 -8.06 36.18 3.45
N GLY A 15 -8.40 35.77 4.69
CA GLY A 15 -9.62 36.14 5.40
C GLY A 15 -11.00 35.67 4.90
N SER A 16 -11.66 34.87 5.75
CA SER A 16 -13.04 35.13 6.20
C SER A 16 -13.26 34.51 7.58
N PHE A 17 -13.49 35.36 8.58
CA PHE A 17 -13.79 35.00 9.97
C PHE A 17 -15.24 34.50 10.10
N ALA A 18 -15.43 33.37 10.78
CA ALA A 18 -16.70 32.99 11.39
C ALA A 18 -16.48 32.66 12.88
N LEU A 19 -17.47 33.03 13.69
CA LEU A 19 -17.39 33.28 15.13
C LEU A 19 -17.14 32.05 16.02
N ALA A 20 -16.22 32.26 16.97
CA ALA A 20 -16.19 31.81 18.36
C ALA A 20 -17.06 30.60 18.79
N GLY A 21 -16.41 29.44 18.90
CA GLY A 21 -16.74 28.42 19.89
C GLY A 21 -15.59 28.30 20.89
N CYS A 22 -15.86 28.56 22.17
CA CYS A 22 -14.90 28.28 23.24
C CYS A 22 -14.68 26.76 23.34
N GLY A 23 -13.49 26.31 22.95
CA GLY A 23 -13.01 24.95 23.15
C GLY A 23 -11.50 24.98 23.33
N SER A 24 -11.00 24.34 24.38
CA SER A 24 -9.59 24.20 24.74
C SER A 24 -8.81 23.32 23.74
N GLY A 25 -8.75 23.73 22.47
CA GLY A 25 -8.00 23.06 21.40
C GLY A 25 -6.83 23.92 20.96
N GLY A 26 -5.70 23.29 20.61
CA GLY A 26 -4.64 23.97 19.85
C GLY A 26 -5.19 24.54 18.54
N GLY A 27 -4.51 25.53 17.96
CA GLY A 27 -4.82 26.03 16.63
C GLY A 27 -4.78 24.91 15.58
N PRO A 28 -5.30 25.15 14.36
CA PRO A 28 -5.23 24.15 13.29
C PRO A 28 -3.79 23.74 13.03
N PHE A 29 -3.58 22.45 12.71
CA PHE A 29 -2.28 21.99 12.24
C PHE A 29 -2.02 22.52 10.83
N GLU A 30 -0.87 23.18 10.68
CA GLU A 30 -0.33 23.64 9.41
C GLU A 30 0.72 22.64 8.93
N GLU A 31 0.64 22.29 7.65
CA GLU A 31 1.64 21.46 7.02
C GLU A 31 2.85 22.29 6.61
N LYS A 32 4.04 21.75 6.84
CA LYS A 32 5.32 22.40 6.56
C LYS A 32 6.25 21.43 5.89
N ILE A 33 7.06 22.00 5.00
CA ILE A 33 8.17 21.31 4.35
C ILE A 33 9.45 22.05 4.75
N TYR A 34 10.45 21.30 5.17
CA TYR A 34 11.78 21.80 5.48
C TYR A 34 12.81 21.00 4.70
N THR A 35 13.64 21.72 3.94
CA THR A 35 14.76 21.17 3.19
C THR A 35 16.02 21.88 3.67
N PRO A 36 16.96 21.18 4.35
CA PRO A 36 18.23 21.75 4.73
C PRO A 36 18.99 22.35 3.53
N ASP A 37 19.73 23.41 3.81
CA ASP A 37 20.73 23.94 2.88
C ASP A 37 22.04 23.17 3.09
N GLY A 38 22.59 22.64 2.00
CA GLY A 38 23.86 21.90 2.01
C GLY A 38 23.72 20.41 2.34
N GLN A 39 24.87 19.75 2.42
CA GLN A 39 24.96 18.31 2.65
C GLN A 39 24.68 17.96 4.12
N ILE A 40 23.92 16.89 4.34
CA ILE A 40 23.66 16.32 5.66
C ILE A 40 24.40 14.99 5.80
N ARG A 41 25.12 14.82 6.90
CA ARG A 41 25.86 13.58 7.21
C ARG A 41 25.22 12.77 8.33
N LYS A 42 24.43 13.40 9.19
CA LYS A 42 23.74 12.74 10.29
C LYS A 42 22.34 13.29 10.45
N ILE A 43 21.38 12.43 10.72
CA ILE A 43 20.00 12.82 11.00
C ILE A 43 19.61 12.27 12.38
N CYS A 44 19.00 13.12 13.19
CA CYS A 44 18.49 12.80 14.52
C CYS A 44 17.05 13.33 14.63
N VAL A 45 16.08 12.43 14.59
CA VAL A 45 14.66 12.74 14.82
C VAL A 45 14.26 12.15 16.15
N ASP A 46 13.86 13.00 17.10
CA ASP A 46 13.40 12.58 18.43
C ASP A 46 12.08 13.28 18.75
N VAL A 47 10.98 12.56 18.60
CA VAL A 47 9.62 13.11 18.60
C VAL A 47 8.71 12.28 19.50
N GLN A 48 7.49 12.78 19.72
CA GLN A 48 6.50 12.11 20.56
C GLN A 48 5.19 11.98 19.79
N ASP A 49 4.60 10.78 19.82
CA ASP A 49 3.32 10.44 19.22
C ASP A 49 3.26 10.80 17.74
N ARG A 50 4.35 10.53 17.02
CA ARG A 50 4.49 10.75 15.59
C ARG A 50 4.93 9.50 14.87
N GLU A 51 4.20 9.16 13.81
CA GLU A 51 4.62 8.17 12.83
C GLU A 51 5.77 8.77 12.02
N ILE A 52 6.83 8.00 11.81
CA ILE A 52 8.00 8.43 11.03
C ILE A 52 8.14 7.47 9.85
N GLU A 53 7.98 8.00 8.63
CA GLU A 53 8.22 7.25 7.41
C GLU A 53 9.45 7.81 6.71
N VAL A 54 10.40 6.94 6.39
CA VAL A 54 11.66 7.29 5.75
C VAL A 54 11.75 6.64 4.39
N SER A 55 12.05 7.44 3.37
CA SER A 55 12.19 6.97 1.99
C SER A 55 13.37 7.63 1.28
N PRO A 56 13.87 7.05 0.17
CA PRO A 56 14.88 7.69 -0.66
C PRO A 56 14.38 9.03 -1.23
N SER A 57 15.29 9.98 -1.38
CA SER A 57 15.03 11.25 -2.06
C SER A 57 15.55 11.23 -3.49
N GLY A 58 14.64 11.46 -4.45
CA GLY A 58 14.95 11.46 -5.88
C GLY A 58 15.73 12.70 -6.38
N ASP A 59 15.77 13.79 -5.61
CA ASP A 59 16.48 15.02 -6.01
C ASP A 59 17.87 15.18 -5.35
N GLY A 60 18.30 14.18 -4.57
CA GLY A 60 19.57 14.19 -3.87
C GLY A 60 19.64 15.11 -2.64
N ARG A 61 18.50 15.61 -2.13
CA ARG A 61 18.41 16.44 -0.92
C ARG A 61 17.58 15.77 0.17
N VAL A 62 17.76 16.23 1.41
CA VAL A 62 16.91 15.80 2.52
C VAL A 62 15.62 16.63 2.50
N HIS A 63 14.45 15.98 2.55
CA HIS A 63 13.16 16.65 2.73
C HIS A 63 12.47 16.15 3.99
N LEU A 64 11.99 17.09 4.79
CA LEU A 64 11.18 16.82 5.96
C LEU A 64 9.81 17.45 5.76
N GLN A 65 8.77 16.63 5.65
CA GLN A 65 7.38 17.10 5.65
C GLN A 65 6.71 16.69 6.95
N TYR A 66 6.03 17.64 7.59
CA TYR A 66 5.45 17.49 8.92
C TYR A 66 4.29 18.45 9.13
N SER A 67 3.47 18.20 10.15
CA SER A 67 2.39 19.11 10.55
C SER A 67 2.62 19.63 11.97
N GLU A 68 2.48 20.94 12.18
CA GLU A 68 2.59 21.57 13.51
C GLU A 68 1.50 22.60 13.78
N ASN A 69 1.32 22.97 15.06
CA ASN A 69 0.50 24.10 15.46
C ASN A 69 1.14 24.85 16.64
N ASN A 70 0.41 25.80 17.23
CA ASN A 70 0.88 26.59 18.36
C ASN A 70 1.10 25.80 19.67
N LYS A 71 0.65 24.54 19.76
CA LYS A 71 0.81 23.69 20.95
C LYS A 71 1.73 22.49 20.73
N GLU A 72 1.89 22.04 19.51
CA GLU A 72 2.72 20.90 19.11
C GLU A 72 3.54 21.32 17.90
N TYR A 73 4.84 21.49 18.08
CA TYR A 73 5.74 22.03 17.06
C TYR A 73 7.11 21.38 17.16
N TYR A 74 7.98 21.70 16.22
CA TYR A 74 9.30 21.08 16.14
C TYR A 74 10.41 22.11 16.23
N HIS A 75 11.45 21.79 16.99
CA HIS A 75 12.73 22.47 16.89
C HIS A 75 13.58 21.74 15.85
N ILE A 76 13.75 22.39 14.70
CA ILE A 76 14.55 21.87 13.58
C ILE A 76 15.80 22.74 13.45
N SER A 77 16.95 22.09 13.39
CA SER A 77 18.24 22.77 13.26
C SER A 77 19.25 21.92 12.50
N VAL A 78 20.19 22.57 11.84
CA VAL A 78 21.35 21.94 11.21
C VAL A 78 22.61 22.49 11.89
N SER A 79 23.46 21.62 12.43
CA SER A 79 24.72 22.02 13.05
C SER A 79 25.83 22.28 12.02
N GLU A 80 26.93 22.90 12.47
CA GLU A 80 28.15 23.05 11.65
C GLU A 80 28.72 21.69 11.20
N ASP A 81 28.51 20.64 11.99
CA ASP A 81 28.91 19.27 11.69
C ASP A 81 27.92 18.52 10.77
N GLN A 82 27.04 19.25 10.06
CA GLN A 82 26.07 18.69 9.10
C GLN A 82 25.10 17.69 9.74
N VAL A 83 24.70 17.95 10.99
CA VAL A 83 23.71 17.16 11.72
C VAL A 83 22.36 17.84 11.65
N LEU A 84 21.40 17.23 10.95
CA LEU A 84 20.00 17.61 11.02
C LEU A 84 19.40 17.05 12.31
N LYS A 85 18.93 17.94 13.19
CA LYS A 85 18.24 17.58 14.43
C LYS A 85 16.80 18.09 14.38
N VAL A 86 15.86 17.18 14.59
CA VAL A 86 14.41 17.42 14.67
C VAL A 86 13.95 16.92 16.03
N THR A 87 13.51 17.84 16.90
CA THR A 87 12.98 17.47 18.22
C THR A 87 11.56 17.97 18.41
N GLY A 88 10.66 17.10 18.86
CA GLY A 88 9.30 17.46 19.22
C GLY A 88 9.27 18.40 20.44
N ALA A 89 8.45 19.45 20.36
CA ALA A 89 8.21 20.40 21.44
C ALA A 89 6.70 20.59 21.63
N SER A 90 6.31 20.87 22.87
CA SER A 90 4.90 21.01 23.25
C SER A 90 4.70 22.17 24.21
N ALA A 91 3.65 22.94 23.97
CA ALA A 91 3.10 23.93 24.88
C ALA A 91 1.68 23.53 25.36
N LYS A 92 1.41 22.22 25.39
CA LYS A 92 0.15 21.66 25.91
C LYS A 92 0.06 21.83 27.42
N GLU A 93 -1.08 22.31 27.88
CA GLU A 93 -1.48 22.28 29.28
C GLU A 93 -2.14 20.94 29.61
N TRP A 94 -2.18 20.56 30.89
CA TRP A 94 -2.76 19.27 31.31
C TRP A 94 -4.22 19.07 30.84
N THR A 95 -4.98 20.16 30.65
CA THR A 95 -6.35 20.14 30.10
C THR A 95 -6.42 19.70 28.64
N ASP A 96 -5.34 19.86 27.87
CA ASP A 96 -5.29 19.53 26.44
C ASP A 96 -5.23 18.02 26.18
N TYR A 97 -4.94 17.22 27.21
CA TYR A 97 -4.95 15.76 27.15
C TYR A 97 -6.36 15.15 27.26
N PHE A 98 -7.38 15.97 27.59
CA PHE A 98 -8.79 15.54 27.64
C PHE A 98 -9.55 15.76 26.32
N GLY A 99 -8.84 16.14 25.25
CA GLY A 99 -9.39 16.36 23.90
C GLY A 99 -9.18 15.18 22.94
N ARG A 100 -9.85 15.24 21.78
CA ARG A 100 -9.66 14.28 20.68
C ARG A 100 -8.23 14.40 20.16
N LYS A 101 -7.50 13.28 20.05
CA LYS A 101 -6.17 13.24 19.40
C LYS A 101 -6.25 13.83 17.97
N PRO A 102 -5.20 14.50 17.48
CA PRO A 102 -5.11 14.90 16.07
C PRO A 102 -5.32 13.69 15.13
N SER A 103 -5.79 13.92 13.91
CA SER A 103 -5.92 12.86 12.90
C SER A 103 -4.57 12.19 12.64
N ALA A 104 -4.57 10.94 12.19
CA ALA A 104 -3.36 10.18 11.86
C ALA A 104 -2.44 10.96 10.90
N GLU A 105 -3.01 11.51 9.82
CA GLU A 105 -2.30 12.38 8.86
C GLU A 105 -1.52 13.54 9.50
N LYS A 106 -2.09 14.18 10.53
CA LYS A 106 -1.42 15.33 11.20
C LYS A 106 -0.36 14.91 12.20
N ARG A 107 -0.17 13.60 12.40
CA ARG A 107 0.84 13.02 13.29
C ARG A 107 1.91 12.27 12.51
N LYS A 108 1.96 12.43 11.18
CA LYS A 108 2.96 11.82 10.33
C LYS A 108 4.13 12.78 10.06
N ILE A 109 5.34 12.23 10.05
CA ILE A 109 6.57 12.87 9.60
C ILE A 109 7.11 12.05 8.44
N TRP A 110 7.21 12.68 7.27
CA TRP A 110 7.87 12.12 6.10
C TRP A 110 9.28 12.67 6.00
N LEU A 111 10.25 11.77 5.97
CA LEU A 111 11.67 12.08 5.89
C LEU A 111 12.27 11.43 4.64
N GLN A 112 12.45 12.21 3.59
CA GLN A 112 13.15 11.76 2.40
C GLN A 112 14.65 12.01 2.58
N ILE A 113 15.46 10.98 2.35
CA ILE A 113 16.90 10.99 2.55
C ILE A 113 17.56 10.64 1.22
N PRO A 114 18.54 11.43 0.74
CA PRO A 114 19.23 11.07 -0.49
C PRO A 114 20.02 9.77 -0.30
N ASP A 115 20.29 9.05 -1.39
CA ASP A 115 21.16 7.85 -1.43
C ASP A 115 22.64 8.13 -1.12
N GLN A 116 22.91 9.24 -0.45
CA GLN A 116 24.20 9.66 0.01
C GLN A 116 24.54 8.99 1.34
N SER A 117 25.82 8.66 1.46
CA SER A 117 26.65 8.33 2.61
C SER A 117 26.28 8.96 3.98
N LEU A 118 25.11 8.64 4.53
CA LEU A 118 24.78 9.02 5.90
C LEU A 118 25.70 8.28 6.88
N ASN A 119 26.42 9.05 7.68
CA ASN A 119 27.25 8.50 8.76
C ASN A 119 26.39 8.04 9.94
N ALA A 120 25.21 8.64 10.14
CA ALA A 120 24.30 8.21 11.19
C ALA A 120 22.84 8.59 10.92
N LEU A 121 21.94 7.65 11.17
CA LEU A 121 20.50 7.88 11.21
C LEU A 121 19.99 7.49 12.61
N THR A 122 19.40 8.42 13.34
CA THR A 122 18.80 8.18 14.65
C THR A 122 17.35 8.62 14.64
N LEU A 123 16.44 7.70 14.90
CA LEU A 123 15.00 7.92 14.88
C LEU A 123 14.41 7.47 16.22
N SER A 124 13.60 8.31 16.85
CA SER A 124 12.84 7.94 18.03
C SER A 124 11.45 8.55 18.08
N THR A 125 10.49 7.74 18.49
CA THR A 125 9.11 8.16 18.78
C THR A 125 8.57 7.44 20.02
N THR A 126 7.45 7.91 20.56
CA THR A 126 6.85 7.30 21.75
C THR A 126 5.83 6.22 21.42
N ASN A 127 4.84 6.48 20.54
CA ASN A 127 3.66 5.61 20.45
C ASN A 127 3.30 5.16 19.03
N GLU A 128 3.89 5.75 17.99
CA GLU A 128 3.54 5.39 16.60
C GLU A 128 4.68 4.62 15.94
N GLU A 129 4.41 4.13 14.74
CA GLU A 129 5.32 3.32 13.95
C GLU A 129 6.48 4.14 13.38
N ILE A 130 7.64 3.48 13.21
CA ILE A 130 8.76 3.97 12.41
C ILE A 130 8.97 2.99 11.25
N SER A 131 8.82 3.45 10.01
CA SER A 131 8.99 2.66 8.80
C SER A 131 10.11 3.21 7.89
N LEU A 132 10.97 2.33 7.39
CA LEU A 132 12.05 2.66 6.45
C LEU A 132 11.89 1.85 5.16
N SER A 133 11.78 2.53 4.03
CA SER A 133 11.94 1.92 2.70
C SER A 133 13.40 1.45 2.48
N PRO A 134 13.66 0.62 1.45
CA PRO A 134 15.01 0.22 1.05
C PRO A 134 15.97 1.40 0.99
N MET A 135 17.07 1.32 1.76
CA MET A 135 18.08 2.37 1.80
C MET A 135 19.41 1.88 2.35
N THR A 136 20.46 2.64 2.04
CA THR A 136 21.83 2.41 2.53
C THR A 136 22.28 3.53 3.46
N VAL A 137 22.81 3.16 4.61
CA VAL A 137 23.44 4.07 5.59
C VAL A 137 24.88 3.64 5.82
N GLU A 138 25.84 4.44 5.37
CA GLU A 138 27.28 4.13 5.47
C GLU A 138 27.78 3.91 6.89
N GLY A 139 27.16 4.56 7.88
CA GLY A 139 27.56 4.40 9.27
C GLY A 139 26.55 3.59 10.07
N SER A 140 25.93 4.26 11.04
CA SER A 140 25.14 3.60 12.08
C SER A 140 23.67 4.03 12.03
N VAL A 141 22.77 3.07 12.15
CA VAL A 141 21.34 3.30 12.32
C VAL A 141 20.94 2.98 13.75
N ARG A 142 20.18 3.88 14.39
CA ARG A 142 19.53 3.66 15.68
C ARG A 142 18.06 4.03 15.58
N ILE A 143 17.17 3.09 15.88
CA ILE A 143 15.72 3.30 15.87
C ILE A 143 15.15 2.88 17.21
N ALA A 144 14.33 3.74 17.81
CA ALA A 144 13.68 3.45 19.09
C ALA A 144 12.20 3.85 19.08
N SER A 145 11.33 2.93 19.48
CA SER A 145 9.92 3.22 19.76
C SER A 145 9.52 2.69 21.13
N ASN A 146 8.53 3.31 21.79
CA ASN A 146 8.01 2.81 23.06
C ASN A 146 6.67 2.06 22.89
N GLY A 147 5.85 2.43 21.91
CA GLY A 147 4.49 1.91 21.75
C GLY A 147 4.10 1.55 20.31
N GLY A 148 4.94 1.84 19.33
CA GLY A 148 4.70 1.49 17.93
C GLY A 148 5.78 0.57 17.38
N ASP A 149 5.48 -0.02 16.24
CA ASP A 149 6.33 -1.00 15.57
C ASP A 149 7.52 -0.32 14.89
N ILE A 150 8.55 -1.10 14.58
CA ILE A 150 9.64 -0.73 13.69
C ILE A 150 9.59 -1.66 12.48
N ALA A 151 9.37 -1.09 11.30
CA ALA A 151 9.35 -1.80 10.02
C ALA A 151 10.47 -1.30 9.11
N PHE A 152 11.22 -2.20 8.45
CA PHE A 152 12.22 -1.80 7.46
C PHE A 152 12.43 -2.88 6.40
N GLU A 153 12.73 -2.48 5.17
CA GLU A 153 13.04 -3.41 4.08
C GLU A 153 14.42 -3.10 3.50
N HIS A 154 15.21 -4.12 3.19
CA HIS A 154 16.52 -4.06 2.56
C HIS A 154 17.42 -2.94 3.11
N LEU A 155 17.50 -2.85 4.44
CA LEU A 155 18.34 -1.84 5.09
C LEU A 155 19.79 -2.29 5.07
N GLU A 156 20.64 -1.54 4.38
CA GLU A 156 22.09 -1.71 4.45
C GLU A 156 22.71 -0.74 5.48
N VAL A 157 23.49 -1.28 6.42
CA VAL A 157 24.30 -0.47 7.34
C VAL A 157 25.79 -0.77 7.18
N GLY A 158 26.64 0.25 7.27
CA GLY A 158 28.09 0.05 7.20
C GLY A 158 28.72 -0.36 8.53
N ASN A 159 28.23 0.14 9.67
CA ASN A 159 28.82 -0.12 10.99
C ASN A 159 27.88 -0.86 11.95
N SER A 160 26.71 -0.28 12.26
CA SER A 160 25.84 -0.84 13.30
C SER A 160 24.37 -0.54 13.08
N LEU A 161 23.51 -1.51 13.41
CA LEU A 161 22.06 -1.38 13.47
C LEU A 161 21.60 -1.62 14.91
N SER A 162 20.97 -0.62 15.52
CA SER A 162 20.46 -0.67 16.90
C SER A 162 18.96 -0.40 16.89
N LEU A 163 18.16 -1.38 17.29
CA LEU A 163 16.70 -1.35 17.23
C LEU A 163 16.13 -1.62 18.62
N THR A 164 15.21 -0.77 19.08
CA THR A 164 14.65 -0.90 20.43
C THR A 164 13.17 -0.59 20.44
N VAL A 165 12.36 -1.55 20.89
CA VAL A 165 10.93 -1.35 21.16
C VAL A 165 10.61 -1.67 22.62
N LYS A 166 9.72 -0.91 23.25
CA LYS A 166 9.17 -1.32 24.56
C LYS A 166 7.88 -2.12 24.38
N ASN A 167 6.96 -1.66 23.55
CA ASN A 167 5.72 -2.34 23.21
C ASN A 167 5.51 -2.16 21.70
N GLY A 168 5.52 -3.23 20.94
CA GLY A 168 5.51 -3.20 19.48
C GLY A 168 6.51 -4.20 18.91
N ASP A 169 6.33 -4.53 17.65
CA ASP A 169 7.14 -5.51 16.94
C ASP A 169 8.29 -4.85 16.18
N ILE A 170 9.35 -5.61 15.93
CA ILE A 170 10.43 -5.25 15.02
C ILE A 170 10.38 -6.22 13.85
N ARG A 171 10.14 -5.73 12.63
CA ARG A 171 10.07 -6.54 11.42
C ARG A 171 10.93 -5.94 10.33
N GLY A 172 11.77 -6.74 9.68
CA GLY A 172 12.46 -6.24 8.49
C GLY A 172 13.57 -7.10 7.92
N THR A 173 14.14 -6.63 6.81
CA THR A 173 15.23 -7.30 6.09
C THR A 173 16.51 -6.45 6.11
N VAL A 174 17.63 -7.08 6.42
CA VAL A 174 18.97 -6.46 6.44
C VAL A 174 19.79 -6.96 5.26
N VAL A 175 20.40 -6.04 4.51
CA VAL A 175 21.31 -6.40 3.42
C VAL A 175 22.67 -6.83 3.98
N GLY A 176 23.15 -7.98 3.53
CA GLY A 176 24.39 -8.61 3.98
C GLY A 176 24.22 -10.07 4.38
N SER A 177 25.32 -10.72 4.71
CA SER A 177 25.29 -12.05 5.30
C SER A 177 25.00 -11.96 6.79
N TYR A 178 24.32 -12.97 7.33
CA TYR A 178 24.22 -13.20 8.78
C TYR A 178 25.60 -13.17 9.47
N ASP A 179 26.64 -13.65 8.78
CA ASP A 179 28.00 -13.70 9.32
C ASP A 179 28.67 -12.32 9.43
N ASP A 180 28.16 -11.31 8.75
CA ASP A 180 28.71 -9.95 8.79
C ASP A 180 28.48 -9.27 10.15
N PHE A 181 27.52 -9.77 10.95
CA PHE A 181 27.05 -9.12 12.16
C PHE A 181 27.39 -9.90 13.43
N ALA A 182 27.99 -9.18 14.40
CA ALA A 182 27.92 -9.53 15.81
C ALA A 182 26.55 -9.12 16.33
N ILE A 183 25.79 -10.06 16.86
CA ILE A 183 24.37 -9.91 17.19
C ILE A 183 24.17 -9.95 18.71
N GLN A 184 23.37 -9.04 19.23
CA GLN A 184 22.86 -9.09 20.60
C GLN A 184 21.36 -8.85 20.57
N ALA A 185 20.56 -9.86 20.93
CA ALA A 185 19.11 -9.78 20.97
C ALA A 185 18.60 -9.98 22.40
N GLU A 186 17.74 -9.07 22.87
CA GLU A 186 17.07 -9.17 24.17
C GLU A 186 15.55 -9.07 24.00
N VAL A 187 14.83 -10.18 24.22
CA VAL A 187 13.36 -10.19 24.24
C VAL A 187 12.86 -10.64 25.61
N LYS A 188 12.00 -9.84 26.25
CA LYS A 188 11.36 -10.24 27.52
C LYS A 188 10.06 -11.02 27.29
N LYS A 189 9.25 -10.59 26.32
CA LYS A 189 7.97 -11.22 25.93
C LYS A 189 7.78 -11.08 24.42
N GLY A 190 7.72 -12.21 23.73
CA GLY A 190 7.64 -12.29 22.27
C GLY A 190 8.61 -13.34 21.72
N GLU A 191 8.49 -13.63 20.43
CA GLU A 191 9.41 -14.47 19.69
C GLU A 191 10.56 -13.64 19.07
N CYS A 192 11.68 -14.29 18.78
CA CYS A 192 12.85 -13.64 18.17
C CYS A 192 13.46 -14.57 17.14
N SER A 193 13.55 -14.11 15.88
CA SER A 193 14.20 -14.84 14.80
C SER A 193 15.73 -14.88 14.93
N LEU A 194 16.31 -13.96 15.70
CA LEU A 194 17.76 -13.82 15.88
C LEU A 194 18.29 -14.62 17.09
N PRO A 195 19.57 -15.03 17.08
CA PRO A 195 20.22 -15.57 18.28
C PRO A 195 20.29 -14.52 19.40
N VAL A 196 20.24 -14.98 20.65
CA VAL A 196 20.41 -14.11 21.84
C VAL A 196 21.76 -13.37 21.81
N SER A 197 22.83 -14.04 21.38
CA SER A 197 24.15 -13.45 21.26
C SER A 197 25.00 -14.17 20.21
N LYS A 198 25.75 -13.39 19.43
CA LYS A 198 26.77 -13.80 18.45
C LYS A 198 27.88 -12.76 18.51
N THR A 199 29.13 -13.17 18.74
CA THR A 199 30.23 -12.24 19.03
C THR A 199 31.16 -11.99 17.85
N ASP A 200 31.06 -12.78 16.80
CA ASP A 200 31.78 -12.64 15.54
C ASP A 200 30.99 -11.80 14.53
N GLY A 201 31.68 -11.09 13.65
CA GLY A 201 31.09 -10.18 12.67
C GLY A 201 31.79 -8.81 12.71
N ALA A 202 31.90 -8.17 11.56
CA ALA A 202 32.54 -6.85 11.44
C ALA A 202 31.58 -5.70 11.81
N LYS A 203 30.28 -5.93 11.67
CA LYS A 203 29.19 -5.00 11.99
C LYS A 203 28.50 -5.41 13.28
N THR A 204 27.72 -4.51 13.88
CA THR A 204 26.96 -4.81 15.10
C THR A 204 25.45 -4.72 14.85
N LEU A 205 24.70 -5.73 15.30
CA LEU A 205 23.24 -5.73 15.33
C LEU A 205 22.75 -5.89 16.77
N GLU A 206 22.24 -4.81 17.35
CA GLU A 206 21.66 -4.79 18.70
C GLU A 206 20.15 -4.63 18.58
N VAL A 207 19.38 -5.59 19.10
CA VAL A 207 17.92 -5.57 19.00
C VAL A 207 17.34 -5.85 20.39
N SER A 208 16.40 -5.02 20.84
CA SER A 208 15.71 -5.27 22.12
C SER A 208 14.22 -4.99 22.07
N SER A 209 13.45 -5.88 22.69
CA SER A 209 11.99 -5.77 22.86
C SER A 209 11.59 -6.14 24.28
N ASN A 210 10.75 -5.32 24.93
CA ASN A 210 10.11 -5.74 26.19
C ASN A 210 8.82 -6.55 25.94
N ASN A 211 8.02 -6.17 24.95
CA ASN A 211 6.73 -6.80 24.63
C ASN A 211 6.43 -6.65 23.13
N GLY A 212 6.70 -7.70 22.36
CA GLY A 212 6.52 -7.75 20.91
C GLY A 212 7.58 -8.63 20.27
N ASP A 213 7.29 -9.09 19.06
CA ASP A 213 8.11 -10.05 18.33
C ASP A 213 9.23 -9.35 17.55
N ILE A 214 10.35 -10.04 17.38
CA ILE A 214 11.46 -9.63 16.52
C ILE A 214 11.55 -10.62 15.36
N SER A 215 11.26 -10.16 14.14
CA SER A 215 11.43 -10.91 12.91
C SER A 215 12.36 -10.15 11.96
N ILE A 216 13.64 -10.53 11.98
CA ILE A 216 14.67 -9.98 11.10
C ILE A 216 15.26 -11.09 10.23
N GLU A 217 15.33 -10.83 8.93
CA GLU A 217 15.93 -11.71 7.93
C GLU A 217 17.13 -11.03 7.25
N PHE A 218 18.09 -11.83 6.77
CA PHE A 218 19.30 -11.35 6.09
C PHE A 218 19.22 -11.66 4.60
N PHE A 219 19.54 -10.66 3.77
CA PHE A 219 19.52 -10.76 2.32
C PHE A 219 20.96 -10.70 1.78
N PRO A 220 21.51 -11.79 1.21
CA PRO A 220 22.93 -11.87 0.85
C PRO A 220 23.31 -10.88 -0.26
N LYS A 221 24.51 -10.32 -0.17
CA LYS A 221 25.13 -9.57 -1.28
C LYS A 221 25.67 -10.55 -2.32
N SER A 222 25.35 -10.34 -3.60
CA SER A 222 25.87 -11.18 -4.69
C SER A 222 27.42 -11.20 -4.73
N PRO A 223 28.05 -12.37 -5.00
CA PRO A 223 29.49 -12.59 -4.79
C PRO A 223 30.41 -12.08 -5.92
N ASP A 224 29.88 -11.69 -7.06
CA ASP A 224 30.64 -11.00 -8.07
C ASP A 224 30.57 -9.50 -7.77
N GLY A 225 31.68 -8.78 -7.83
CA GLY A 225 31.66 -7.31 -7.82
C GLY A 225 30.97 -6.71 -9.05
N GLU A 226 30.40 -7.54 -9.91
CA GLU A 226 29.17 -7.27 -10.64
C GLU A 226 28.02 -7.50 -9.65
N ASP A 227 27.62 -6.41 -9.02
CA ASP A 227 26.23 -6.19 -8.67
C ASP A 227 25.35 -7.12 -9.51
N GLY A 228 24.66 -8.04 -8.84
CA GLY A 228 23.80 -9.06 -9.45
C GLY A 228 22.61 -8.47 -10.23
N PHE A 229 22.74 -7.24 -10.72
CA PHE A 229 22.22 -6.73 -11.97
C PHE A 229 22.60 -7.66 -13.13
N GLY A 230 21.93 -8.80 -13.22
CA GLY A 230 21.27 -9.05 -14.49
C GLY A 230 20.30 -7.89 -14.68
N ARG A 231 20.78 -6.75 -15.23
CA ARG A 231 20.07 -5.47 -15.36
C ARG A 231 18.79 -5.48 -14.52
N GLU A 232 18.89 -5.20 -13.22
CA GLU A 232 17.70 -4.64 -12.61
C GLU A 232 17.53 -3.34 -13.38
N GLU A 233 16.56 -3.36 -14.29
CA GLU A 233 15.90 -2.16 -14.76
C GLU A 233 15.84 -1.26 -13.53
N GLU A 234 16.44 -0.07 -13.59
CA GLU A 234 16.14 0.98 -12.63
C GLU A 234 14.65 0.82 -12.34
N GLN A 235 14.25 0.48 -11.11
CA GLN A 235 12.83 0.57 -10.76
C GLN A 235 12.53 2.05 -10.81
N GLN A 236 12.27 2.47 -12.04
CA GLN A 236 11.98 3.81 -12.44
C GLN A 236 10.70 4.08 -11.68
N ILE A 237 10.80 4.95 -10.66
CA ILE A 237 9.65 5.35 -9.86
C ILE A 237 8.57 5.71 -10.88
N PRO A 238 7.46 4.95 -10.96
CA PRO A 238 6.64 5.07 -12.13
C PRO A 238 6.10 6.49 -12.22
N GLU A 239 6.28 7.12 -13.37
CA GLU A 239 5.80 8.47 -13.60
C GLU A 239 4.27 8.48 -13.43
N ILE A 240 3.74 9.37 -12.60
CA ILE A 240 2.29 9.56 -12.47
C ILE A 240 1.91 10.76 -13.33
N VAL A 241 1.19 10.49 -14.40
CA VAL A 241 0.63 11.50 -15.30
C VAL A 241 -0.87 11.61 -15.06
N GLU A 242 -1.34 12.80 -14.71
CA GLU A 242 -2.77 13.06 -14.64
C GLU A 242 -3.36 13.24 -16.05
N ALA A 243 -4.45 12.54 -16.34
CA ALA A 243 -5.20 12.66 -17.59
C ALA A 243 -6.62 13.16 -17.31
N ASP A 244 -7.11 14.04 -18.19
CA ASP A 244 -8.51 14.47 -18.14
C ASP A 244 -9.38 13.48 -18.93
N TRP A 245 -10.00 12.56 -18.20
CA TRP A 245 -11.00 11.61 -18.71
C TRP A 245 -12.42 11.97 -18.28
N SER A 246 -12.65 13.20 -17.82
CA SER A 246 -13.94 13.63 -17.27
C SER A 246 -15.12 13.42 -18.21
N GLU A 247 -14.92 13.54 -19.53
CA GLU A 247 -15.95 13.26 -20.54
C GLU A 247 -16.45 11.80 -20.49
N TYR A 248 -15.57 10.82 -20.28
CA TYR A 248 -15.98 9.42 -20.14
C TYR A 248 -16.78 9.19 -18.85
N PHE A 249 -16.47 9.93 -17.78
CA PHE A 249 -17.19 9.84 -16.52
C PHE A 249 -18.52 10.60 -16.54
N ASP A 250 -18.71 11.55 -17.46
CA ASP A 250 -19.93 12.37 -17.59
C ASP A 250 -20.36 12.97 -16.24
N GLY A 251 -19.40 13.41 -15.41
CA GLY A 251 -19.64 13.93 -14.05
C GLY A 251 -19.89 12.87 -12.97
N LEU A 252 -19.58 11.58 -13.21
CA LEU A 252 -19.66 10.53 -12.20
C LEU A 252 -18.47 10.68 -11.26
N ASN A 253 -18.71 10.54 -9.97
CA ASN A 253 -17.64 10.47 -8.98
C ASN A 253 -16.88 9.15 -9.19
N GLY A 254 -15.61 9.21 -9.59
CA GLY A 254 -14.84 8.02 -9.88
C GLY A 254 -13.41 8.31 -10.29
N THR A 255 -12.65 7.27 -10.56
CA THR A 255 -11.25 7.32 -10.97
C THR A 255 -10.99 6.24 -11.99
N ALA A 256 -9.99 6.48 -12.83
CA ALA A 256 -9.42 5.49 -13.72
C ALA A 256 -7.90 5.53 -13.57
N VAL A 257 -7.30 4.36 -13.50
CA VAL A 257 -5.85 4.16 -13.47
C VAL A 257 -5.50 3.24 -14.63
N VAL A 258 -4.50 3.63 -15.41
CA VAL A 258 -3.85 2.75 -16.38
C VAL A 258 -2.36 2.75 -16.10
N TYR A 259 -1.80 1.56 -15.90
CA TYR A 259 -0.38 1.34 -15.70
C TYR A 259 0.23 0.66 -16.93
N ASN A 260 1.25 1.30 -17.49
CA ASN A 260 2.07 0.75 -18.56
C ASN A 260 3.47 0.44 -18.00
N PRO A 261 3.82 -0.83 -17.73
CA PRO A 261 5.13 -1.19 -17.21
C PRO A 261 6.27 -0.89 -18.20
N ALA A 262 6.03 -0.97 -19.51
CA ALA A 262 7.07 -0.71 -20.52
C ALA A 262 7.53 0.75 -20.53
N GLU A 263 6.69 1.66 -20.04
CA GLU A 263 7.01 3.08 -19.88
C GLU A 263 7.27 3.46 -18.42
N ALA A 264 7.16 2.51 -17.49
CA ALA A 264 7.08 2.75 -16.05
C ALA A 264 6.17 3.96 -15.74
N ARG A 265 4.92 3.93 -16.21
CA ARG A 265 4.01 5.10 -16.14
C ARG A 265 2.60 4.72 -15.72
N TYR A 266 2.08 5.45 -14.73
CA TYR A 266 0.65 5.52 -14.42
C TYR A 266 0.03 6.71 -15.13
N THR A 267 -1.06 6.48 -15.86
CA THR A 267 -1.97 7.54 -16.32
C THR A 267 -3.23 7.50 -15.48
N VAL A 268 -3.55 8.59 -14.78
CA VAL A 268 -4.55 8.60 -13.71
C VAL A 268 -5.56 9.74 -13.90
N TYR A 269 -6.84 9.42 -13.74
CA TYR A 269 -7.90 10.40 -13.55
C TYR A 269 -8.37 10.36 -12.10
N ASN A 270 -8.41 11.52 -11.41
CA ASN A 270 -8.72 11.66 -9.98
C ASN A 270 -7.77 10.86 -9.06
N PRO A 271 -6.51 11.31 -8.88
CA PRO A 271 -5.47 10.57 -8.14
C PRO A 271 -5.82 10.30 -6.66
N ASP A 272 -6.48 11.23 -5.96
CA ASP A 272 -6.90 11.01 -4.57
C ASP A 272 -7.82 9.77 -4.43
N LEU A 273 -8.72 9.58 -5.39
CA LEU A 273 -9.60 8.40 -5.42
C LEU A 273 -8.86 7.15 -5.87
N ALA A 274 -7.83 7.28 -6.71
CA ALA A 274 -6.98 6.18 -7.17
C ALA A 274 -6.17 5.54 -6.02
N GLU A 275 -5.83 6.32 -4.99
CA GLU A 275 -5.10 5.86 -3.79
C GLU A 275 -6.04 5.42 -2.66
N THR A 276 -7.33 5.79 -2.71
CA THR A 276 -8.29 5.43 -1.65
C THR A 276 -8.66 3.95 -1.73
N ARG A 277 -8.39 3.16 -0.68
CA ARG A 277 -8.78 1.75 -0.60
C ARG A 277 -10.28 1.56 -0.32
N SER A 278 -10.94 0.67 -1.07
CA SER A 278 -12.31 0.21 -0.78
C SER A 278 -12.44 -1.31 -0.99
N SER A 279 -13.60 -1.89 -0.66
CA SER A 279 -13.82 -3.33 -0.80
C SER A 279 -13.75 -3.75 -2.27
N PRO A 280 -12.97 -4.79 -2.62
CA PRO A 280 -12.84 -5.25 -4.01
C PRO A 280 -14.13 -5.88 -4.54
N CYS A 281 -15.01 -6.36 -3.66
CA CYS A 281 -16.21 -7.07 -4.04
C CYS A 281 -15.88 -8.20 -5.03
N SER A 282 -16.64 -8.31 -6.12
CA SER A 282 -16.45 -9.39 -7.09
C SER A 282 -15.19 -9.30 -7.95
N THR A 283 -14.38 -8.23 -7.91
CA THR A 283 -13.07 -8.23 -8.58
C THR A 283 -12.10 -9.21 -7.92
N PHE A 284 -12.27 -9.46 -6.61
CA PHE A 284 -11.48 -10.43 -5.85
C PHE A 284 -11.54 -11.85 -6.43
N LYS A 285 -12.56 -12.16 -7.22
CA LYS A 285 -12.69 -13.45 -7.90
C LYS A 285 -11.48 -13.78 -8.79
N ILE A 286 -10.81 -12.77 -9.34
CA ILE A 286 -9.57 -12.97 -10.11
C ILE A 286 -8.51 -13.65 -9.24
N VAL A 287 -8.24 -13.09 -8.05
CA VAL A 287 -7.24 -13.60 -7.11
C VAL A 287 -7.63 -14.97 -6.56
N SER A 288 -8.87 -15.12 -6.07
CA SER A 288 -9.32 -16.41 -5.53
C SER A 288 -9.30 -17.53 -6.58
N SER A 289 -9.54 -17.21 -7.86
CA SER A 289 -9.42 -18.16 -8.96
C SER A 289 -7.97 -18.53 -9.22
N GLY A 290 -7.06 -17.57 -9.28
CA GLY A 290 -5.63 -17.83 -9.48
C GLY A 290 -5.08 -18.76 -8.41
N ILE A 291 -5.37 -18.46 -7.14
CA ILE A 291 -4.96 -19.29 -6.00
C ILE A 291 -5.55 -20.70 -6.13
N ALA A 292 -6.86 -20.82 -6.36
CA ALA A 292 -7.49 -22.13 -6.42
C ALA A 292 -7.01 -22.99 -7.60
N LEU A 293 -6.66 -22.38 -8.73
CA LEU A 293 -6.10 -23.07 -9.90
C LEU A 293 -4.67 -23.57 -9.60
N GLU A 294 -3.78 -22.73 -9.05
CA GLU A 294 -2.42 -23.13 -8.67
C GLU A 294 -2.40 -24.29 -7.66
N GLN A 295 -3.39 -24.31 -6.76
CA GLN A 295 -3.52 -25.34 -5.74
C GLN A 295 -4.27 -26.59 -6.23
N GLY A 296 -4.75 -26.60 -7.47
CA GLY A 296 -5.54 -27.70 -8.04
C GLY A 296 -6.91 -27.91 -7.37
N ILE A 297 -7.39 -26.92 -6.61
CA ILE A 297 -8.74 -26.86 -6.02
C ILE A 297 -9.77 -26.62 -7.13
N LEU A 298 -9.43 -25.74 -8.08
CA LEU A 298 -10.15 -25.60 -9.33
C LEU A 298 -9.42 -26.35 -10.44
N LYS A 299 -10.19 -27.14 -11.17
CA LYS A 299 -9.83 -27.80 -12.42
C LYS A 299 -10.83 -27.32 -13.47
N PRO A 300 -10.41 -26.64 -14.54
CA PRO A 300 -11.31 -25.91 -15.43
C PRO A 300 -12.49 -26.74 -15.97
N GLU A 301 -12.25 -28.01 -16.27
CA GLU A 301 -13.23 -28.93 -16.85
C GLU A 301 -13.90 -29.87 -15.82
N ASP A 302 -13.54 -29.78 -14.54
CA ASP A 302 -13.96 -30.74 -13.50
C ASP A 302 -14.15 -30.04 -12.14
N SER A 303 -14.78 -28.88 -12.15
CA SER A 303 -15.04 -28.08 -10.93
C SER A 303 -16.46 -27.55 -10.87
N THR A 304 -17.41 -28.34 -11.35
CA THR A 304 -18.83 -28.09 -11.09
C THR A 304 -19.13 -28.28 -9.61
N ARG A 305 -19.79 -27.30 -9.00
CA ARG A 305 -20.25 -27.38 -7.61
C ARG A 305 -21.76 -27.55 -7.57
N ALA A 306 -22.20 -28.46 -6.71
CA ALA A 306 -23.61 -28.76 -6.53
C ALA A 306 -24.34 -27.61 -5.83
N TRP A 307 -25.49 -27.22 -6.37
CA TRP A 307 -26.35 -26.21 -5.78
C TRP A 307 -27.11 -26.78 -4.57
N SER A 308 -27.23 -25.98 -3.52
CA SER A 308 -27.90 -26.38 -2.27
C SER A 308 -29.43 -26.53 -2.40
N GLY A 309 -30.02 -26.03 -3.50
CA GLY A 309 -31.47 -25.87 -3.66
C GLY A 309 -32.00 -24.53 -3.13
N GLU A 310 -31.16 -23.66 -2.56
CA GLU A 310 -31.55 -22.33 -2.10
C GLU A 310 -31.79 -21.38 -3.29
N VAL A 311 -32.95 -20.72 -3.33
CA VAL A 311 -33.30 -19.79 -4.41
C VAL A 311 -32.68 -18.41 -4.17
N PHE A 312 -31.73 -18.04 -5.01
CA PHE A 312 -31.09 -16.73 -5.05
C PHE A 312 -31.80 -15.79 -6.03
N TRP A 313 -31.62 -14.48 -5.81
CA TRP A 313 -32.20 -13.42 -6.64
C TRP A 313 -31.65 -13.38 -8.08
N ASN A 314 -30.44 -13.91 -8.28
CA ASN A 314 -29.88 -14.11 -9.61
C ASN A 314 -30.25 -15.52 -10.08
N GLU A 315 -31.11 -15.61 -11.09
CA GLU A 315 -31.62 -16.89 -11.60
C GLU A 315 -30.51 -17.80 -12.12
N ASP A 316 -29.41 -17.22 -12.65
CA ASP A 316 -28.26 -17.98 -13.15
C ASP A 316 -27.52 -18.75 -12.04
N TRP A 317 -27.76 -18.43 -10.76
CA TRP A 317 -27.11 -19.07 -9.61
C TRP A 317 -27.90 -20.29 -9.09
N ASN A 318 -29.10 -20.53 -9.58
CA ASN A 318 -30.04 -21.53 -9.06
C ASN A 318 -29.91 -22.88 -9.78
N LYS A 319 -28.69 -23.37 -9.91
CA LYS A 319 -28.32 -24.62 -10.59
C LYS A 319 -26.91 -25.04 -10.20
N ASP A 320 -26.60 -26.32 -10.41
CA ASP A 320 -25.21 -26.78 -10.43
C ASP A 320 -24.46 -25.95 -11.48
N ILE A 321 -23.30 -25.41 -11.10
CA ILE A 321 -22.60 -24.41 -11.88
C ILE A 321 -21.11 -24.73 -11.96
N ASP A 322 -20.55 -24.63 -13.16
CA ASP A 322 -19.12 -24.79 -13.40
C ASP A 322 -18.34 -23.50 -13.11
N PHE A 323 -17.01 -23.60 -13.08
CA PHE A 323 -16.13 -22.49 -12.78
C PHE A 323 -16.31 -21.30 -13.75
N ARG A 324 -16.39 -21.58 -15.05
CA ARG A 324 -16.45 -20.57 -16.10
C ARG A 324 -17.74 -19.77 -16.00
N GLU A 325 -18.86 -20.45 -15.84
CA GLU A 325 -20.16 -19.82 -15.67
C GLU A 325 -20.24 -19.07 -14.34
N ALA A 326 -19.72 -19.65 -13.25
CA ALA A 326 -19.67 -18.99 -11.94
C ALA A 326 -18.86 -17.69 -11.97
N PHE A 327 -17.73 -17.66 -12.67
CA PHE A 327 -16.91 -16.45 -12.82
C PHE A 327 -17.66 -15.37 -13.59
N ARG A 328 -18.29 -15.72 -14.73
CA ARG A 328 -19.02 -14.79 -15.61
C ARG A 328 -20.29 -14.22 -14.97
N THR A 329 -21.09 -15.08 -14.35
CA THR A 329 -22.32 -14.68 -13.62
C THR A 329 -22.01 -14.13 -12.23
N SER A 330 -20.73 -14.11 -11.84
CA SER A 330 -20.23 -13.61 -10.57
C SER A 330 -20.86 -14.32 -9.35
N CYS A 331 -21.13 -15.62 -9.48
CA CYS A 331 -21.80 -16.47 -8.50
C CYS A 331 -21.10 -16.44 -7.14
N VAL A 332 -21.73 -15.83 -6.13
CA VAL A 332 -21.07 -15.61 -4.83
C VAL A 332 -20.95 -16.91 -4.03
N TRP A 333 -22.00 -17.74 -3.99
CA TRP A 333 -21.98 -18.99 -3.22
C TRP A 333 -20.92 -19.96 -3.74
N TYR A 334 -20.68 -20.01 -5.05
CA TYR A 334 -19.63 -20.83 -5.65
C TYR A 334 -18.25 -20.41 -5.12
N PHE A 335 -17.97 -19.10 -5.17
CA PHE A 335 -16.68 -18.55 -4.73
C PHE A 335 -16.51 -18.55 -3.21
N ARG A 336 -17.60 -18.48 -2.44
CA ARG A 336 -17.56 -18.74 -0.98
C ARG A 336 -16.99 -20.12 -0.70
N GLN A 337 -17.50 -21.16 -1.37
CA GLN A 337 -16.98 -22.52 -1.20
C GLN A 337 -15.54 -22.67 -1.70
N VAL A 338 -15.17 -22.06 -2.84
CA VAL A 338 -13.78 -22.05 -3.31
C VAL A 338 -12.84 -21.44 -2.27
N ILE A 339 -13.23 -20.31 -1.66
CA ILE A 339 -12.43 -19.62 -0.65
C ILE A 339 -12.34 -20.44 0.65
N ASP A 340 -13.41 -21.13 1.04
CA ASP A 340 -13.37 -22.06 2.17
C ASP A 340 -12.45 -23.26 1.92
N ASP A 341 -12.41 -23.78 0.69
CA ASP A 341 -11.50 -24.87 0.31
C ASP A 341 -10.03 -24.41 0.25
N ILE A 342 -9.76 -23.14 -0.08
CA ILE A 342 -8.40 -22.56 -0.01
C ILE A 342 -7.93 -22.47 1.46
N GLY A 343 -8.83 -22.06 2.37
CA GLY A 343 -8.52 -21.86 3.78
C GLY A 343 -7.88 -20.52 4.11
N LYS A 344 -7.92 -20.13 5.39
CA LYS A 344 -7.56 -18.78 5.86
C LYS A 344 -6.06 -18.52 5.80
N GLU A 345 -5.25 -19.48 6.23
CA GLU A 345 -3.80 -19.36 6.32
C GLU A 345 -3.20 -19.16 4.93
N ARG A 346 -3.58 -20.02 3.97
CA ARG A 346 -3.13 -19.90 2.59
C ARG A 346 -3.63 -18.62 1.93
N MET A 347 -4.87 -18.25 2.16
CA MET A 347 -5.39 -16.98 1.65
C MET A 347 -4.54 -15.80 2.15
N GLN A 348 -4.17 -15.77 3.42
CA GLN A 348 -3.31 -14.73 3.99
C GLN A 348 -1.95 -14.67 3.28
N GLU A 349 -1.27 -15.82 3.18
CA GLU A 349 0.05 -15.93 2.52
C GLU A 349 0.01 -15.41 1.08
N GLU A 350 -1.02 -15.79 0.30
CA GLU A 350 -1.13 -15.40 -1.10
C GLU A 350 -1.48 -13.91 -1.27
N LEU A 351 -2.27 -13.33 -0.36
CA LEU A 351 -2.54 -11.88 -0.38
C LEU A 351 -1.31 -11.07 -0.02
N GLU A 352 -0.49 -11.54 0.92
CA GLU A 352 0.78 -10.92 1.29
C GLU A 352 1.78 -10.97 0.12
N LYS A 353 1.91 -12.14 -0.54
CA LYS A 353 2.75 -12.28 -1.75
C LYS A 353 2.33 -11.32 -2.86
N LEU A 354 1.03 -11.19 -3.11
CA LEU A 354 0.49 -10.28 -4.12
C LEU A 354 0.50 -8.81 -3.68
N ARG A 355 0.81 -8.54 -2.40
CA ARG A 355 0.68 -7.21 -1.76
C ARG A 355 -0.71 -6.63 -1.98
N TYR A 356 -1.74 -7.42 -1.69
CA TYR A 356 -3.14 -7.09 -1.99
C TYR A 356 -3.72 -6.08 -0.98
N GLY A 357 -3.49 -4.79 -1.24
CA GLY A 357 -4.06 -3.69 -0.46
C GLY A 357 -3.70 -3.79 1.03
N ASN A 358 -4.71 -3.85 1.89
CA ASN A 358 -4.50 -4.00 3.34
C ASN A 358 -4.32 -5.45 3.83
N CYS A 359 -4.46 -6.45 2.96
CA CYS A 359 -4.39 -7.88 3.27
C CYS A 359 -5.27 -8.33 4.47
N ASP A 360 -6.32 -7.58 4.82
CA ASP A 360 -7.09 -7.82 6.04
C ASP A 360 -8.23 -8.80 5.78
N ILE A 361 -8.04 -10.07 6.18
CA ILE A 361 -9.06 -11.13 6.15
C ILE A 361 -9.65 -11.43 7.54
N SER A 362 -9.52 -10.50 8.50
CA SER A 362 -9.95 -10.70 9.89
C SER A 362 -11.43 -11.06 10.01
N ASP A 363 -12.29 -10.48 9.17
CA ASP A 363 -13.72 -10.79 9.07
C ASP A 363 -14.02 -11.84 7.99
N TRP A 364 -13.43 -13.03 8.14
CA TRP A 364 -13.47 -14.14 7.17
C TRP A 364 -14.89 -14.45 6.63
N GLU A 365 -15.89 -14.44 7.52
CA GLU A 365 -17.29 -14.73 7.19
C GLU A 365 -18.04 -13.51 6.58
N GLY A 366 -17.45 -12.32 6.60
CA GLY A 366 -18.05 -11.09 6.08
C GLY A 366 -19.18 -10.56 6.95
N ARG A 367 -19.09 -10.68 8.28
CA ARG A 367 -20.12 -10.23 9.23
C ARG A 367 -20.26 -8.71 9.30
N LEU A 368 -19.27 -7.97 8.83
CA LEU A 368 -19.33 -6.52 8.66
C LEU A 368 -20.25 -6.10 7.50
N ASN A 369 -20.57 -7.02 6.58
CA ASN A 369 -21.47 -6.73 5.48
C ASN A 369 -22.89 -6.50 5.98
N THR A 370 -23.42 -5.29 5.77
CA THR A 370 -24.77 -4.90 6.24
C THR A 370 -25.87 -5.13 5.20
N ASN A 371 -25.53 -5.59 3.99
CA ASN A 371 -26.48 -5.73 2.88
C ASN A 371 -27.05 -7.14 2.75
N ASN A 372 -26.40 -8.14 3.35
CA ASN A 372 -26.83 -9.53 3.26
C ASN A 372 -26.53 -10.29 4.55
N VAL A 373 -27.49 -11.06 5.02
CA VAL A 373 -27.34 -11.92 6.22
C VAL A 373 -27.11 -13.39 5.87
N ASN A 374 -27.23 -13.76 4.59
CA ASN A 374 -26.96 -15.11 4.14
C ASN A 374 -25.44 -15.32 4.02
N GLN A 375 -24.90 -16.22 4.84
CA GLN A 375 -23.48 -16.57 4.89
C GLN A 375 -22.93 -17.14 3.56
N ALA A 376 -23.78 -17.74 2.73
CA ALA A 376 -23.39 -18.17 1.38
C ALA A 376 -23.07 -16.98 0.45
N LEU A 377 -23.50 -15.78 0.83
CA LEU A 377 -23.41 -14.55 0.03
C LEU A 377 -22.51 -13.48 0.65
N THR A 378 -21.78 -13.80 1.73
CA THR A 378 -20.87 -12.89 2.43
C THR A 378 -19.45 -13.46 2.55
N GLY A 379 -18.49 -12.55 2.79
CA GLY A 379 -17.09 -12.89 3.05
C GLY A 379 -16.23 -11.65 3.20
N PHE A 380 -15.00 -11.81 3.67
CA PHE A 380 -14.06 -10.71 3.95
C PHE A 380 -13.84 -9.74 2.77
N TRP A 381 -14.07 -10.21 1.53
CA TRP A 381 -13.87 -9.46 0.29
C TRP A 381 -15.12 -8.69 -0.19
N ILE A 382 -16.28 -8.80 0.48
CA ILE A 382 -17.54 -8.16 0.08
C ILE A 382 -18.01 -7.20 1.17
N GLU A 383 -17.75 -5.90 1.02
CA GLU A 383 -18.13 -4.84 1.96
C GLU A 383 -17.74 -5.18 3.41
N SER A 384 -16.50 -5.64 3.58
CA SER A 384 -15.98 -6.17 4.84
C SER A 384 -14.52 -5.69 5.05
N SER A 385 -13.66 -6.50 5.69
CA SER A 385 -12.33 -6.10 6.17
C SER A 385 -11.33 -5.83 5.06
N LEU A 386 -11.37 -6.59 3.96
CA LEU A 386 -10.40 -6.49 2.88
C LEU A 386 -10.67 -5.26 2.01
N LYS A 387 -9.64 -4.45 1.81
CA LYS A 387 -9.69 -3.22 1.02
C LYS A 387 -8.44 -3.05 0.16
N ILE A 388 -8.64 -2.53 -1.04
CA ILE A 388 -7.60 -2.26 -2.02
C ILE A 388 -7.95 -1.01 -2.83
N SER A 389 -6.94 -0.24 -3.25
CA SER A 389 -7.11 0.96 -4.07
C SER A 389 -7.15 0.61 -5.57
N PRO A 390 -7.71 1.49 -6.42
CA PRO A 390 -7.62 1.34 -7.88
C PRO A 390 -6.19 1.21 -8.41
N LYS A 391 -5.22 1.94 -7.83
CA LYS A 391 -3.81 1.80 -8.21
C LYS A 391 -3.26 0.43 -7.83
N GLU A 392 -3.47 0.00 -6.59
CA GLU A 392 -3.02 -1.32 -6.12
C GLU A 392 -3.66 -2.47 -6.92
N GLN A 393 -4.91 -2.31 -7.39
CA GLN A 393 -5.53 -3.27 -8.31
C GLN A 393 -4.71 -3.44 -9.60
N THR A 394 -4.17 -2.35 -10.18
CA THR A 394 -3.34 -2.45 -11.39
C THR A 394 -2.00 -3.14 -11.14
N GLU A 395 -1.39 -2.90 -9.98
CA GLU A 395 -0.16 -3.58 -9.56
C GLU A 395 -0.39 -5.07 -9.31
N VAL A 396 -1.51 -5.44 -8.68
CA VAL A 396 -1.88 -6.85 -8.51
C VAL A 396 -2.09 -7.51 -9.87
N MET A 397 -2.73 -6.84 -10.83
CA MET A 397 -2.89 -7.39 -12.18
C MET A 397 -1.52 -7.57 -12.87
N GLU A 398 -0.58 -6.63 -12.70
CA GLU A 398 0.79 -6.79 -13.19
C GLU A 398 1.48 -8.00 -12.56
N ARG A 399 1.43 -8.17 -11.24
CA ARG A 399 2.03 -9.32 -10.56
C ARG A 399 1.43 -10.65 -11.01
N ILE A 400 0.15 -10.68 -11.38
CA ILE A 400 -0.55 -11.89 -11.85
C ILE A 400 -0.29 -12.18 -13.33
N PHE A 401 -0.19 -11.17 -14.19
CA PHE A 401 -0.18 -11.36 -15.65
C PHE A 401 1.10 -10.90 -16.35
N GLY A 402 1.99 -10.20 -15.63
CA GLY A 402 3.24 -9.66 -16.13
C GLY A 402 4.31 -10.70 -16.44
N GLY A 403 5.41 -10.24 -17.04
CA GLY A 403 6.52 -11.10 -17.46
C GLY A 403 7.25 -11.79 -16.30
N SER A 404 7.24 -11.17 -15.12
CA SER A 404 7.86 -11.64 -13.87
C SER A 404 6.88 -12.35 -12.93
N SER A 405 5.70 -12.74 -13.41
CA SER A 405 4.68 -13.41 -12.59
C SER A 405 5.14 -14.78 -12.07
N ASP A 406 5.00 -15.00 -10.76
CA ASP A 406 5.19 -16.32 -10.12
C ASP A 406 4.03 -17.31 -10.38
N ILE A 407 2.89 -16.82 -10.91
CA ILE A 407 1.75 -17.67 -11.28
C ILE A 407 2.05 -18.40 -12.59
N SER A 408 1.76 -19.71 -12.60
CA SER A 408 2.00 -20.56 -13.77
C SER A 408 1.30 -20.04 -15.03
N GLU A 409 1.94 -20.26 -16.18
CA GLU A 409 1.37 -19.89 -17.48
C GLU A 409 0.01 -20.57 -17.74
N GLU A 410 -0.16 -21.82 -17.26
CA GLU A 410 -1.42 -22.55 -17.36
C GLU A 410 -2.55 -21.84 -16.61
N THR A 411 -2.33 -21.46 -15.36
CA THR A 411 -3.30 -20.71 -14.56
C THR A 411 -3.60 -19.35 -15.18
N ARG A 412 -2.57 -18.61 -15.61
CA ARG A 412 -2.77 -17.32 -16.29
C ARG A 412 -3.63 -17.48 -17.53
N ASN A 413 -3.39 -18.49 -18.35
CA ASN A 413 -4.18 -18.75 -19.55
C ASN A 413 -5.63 -19.10 -19.24
N GLU A 414 -5.92 -19.84 -18.18
CA GLU A 414 -7.31 -20.08 -17.78
C GLU A 414 -7.99 -18.81 -17.26
N LEU A 415 -7.30 -18.03 -16.43
CA LEU A 415 -7.81 -16.73 -15.98
C LEU A 415 -8.15 -15.82 -17.17
N LYS A 416 -7.27 -15.75 -18.17
CA LYS A 416 -7.53 -15.01 -19.43
C LYS A 416 -8.82 -15.46 -20.10
N ARG A 417 -9.07 -16.77 -20.22
CA ARG A 417 -10.28 -17.31 -20.87
C ARG A 417 -11.57 -16.88 -20.17
N VAL A 418 -11.59 -16.87 -18.83
CA VAL A 418 -12.78 -16.47 -18.07
C VAL A 418 -12.93 -14.96 -17.95
N MET A 419 -11.84 -14.20 -18.04
CA MET A 419 -11.81 -12.73 -17.99
C MET A 419 -12.04 -12.04 -19.33
N LEU A 420 -11.89 -12.74 -20.46
CA LEU A 420 -12.00 -12.16 -21.80
C LEU A 420 -13.36 -11.44 -22.01
N VAL A 421 -13.29 -10.18 -22.42
CA VAL A 421 -14.46 -9.36 -22.77
C VAL A 421 -14.81 -9.57 -24.24
N SER A 422 -15.87 -10.36 -24.50
CA SER A 422 -16.25 -10.79 -25.85
C SER A 422 -16.87 -9.70 -26.74
N GLU A 423 -17.20 -8.51 -26.22
CA GLU A 423 -17.94 -7.46 -26.92
C GLU A 423 -17.02 -6.47 -27.68
N GLN A 424 -15.78 -6.87 -28.03
CA GLN A 424 -14.75 -6.00 -28.63
C GLN A 424 -14.25 -6.51 -30.01
N GLU A 425 -15.05 -7.28 -30.76
CA GLU A 425 -14.68 -7.64 -32.13
C GLU A 425 -14.49 -6.37 -32.99
N GLY A 426 -13.25 -6.09 -33.37
CA GLY A 426 -12.89 -5.02 -34.33
C GLY A 426 -11.97 -3.91 -33.83
N THR A 427 -11.59 -3.86 -32.54
CA THR A 427 -10.68 -2.83 -32.00
C THR A 427 -9.19 -3.22 -32.04
N GLY A 428 -8.87 -4.47 -32.39
CA GLY A 428 -7.49 -4.98 -32.45
C GLY A 428 -6.85 -5.26 -31.08
N VAL A 429 -7.52 -4.92 -29.97
CA VAL A 429 -7.02 -5.05 -28.59
C VAL A 429 -7.89 -6.00 -27.78
N SER A 430 -7.30 -7.08 -27.28
CA SER A 430 -7.98 -8.03 -26.37
C SER A 430 -8.00 -7.46 -24.95
N ILE A 431 -9.20 -7.25 -24.40
CA ILE A 431 -9.42 -6.75 -23.04
C ILE A 431 -9.91 -7.89 -22.14
N TYR A 432 -9.28 -8.01 -20.97
CA TYR A 432 -9.58 -9.02 -19.96
C TYR A 432 -9.90 -8.32 -18.66
N GLY A 433 -10.99 -8.65 -17.98
CA GLY A 433 -11.29 -8.02 -16.70
C GLY A 433 -12.48 -8.59 -15.96
N LYS A 434 -12.69 -8.06 -14.75
CA LYS A 434 -13.79 -8.45 -13.88
C LYS A 434 -14.48 -7.23 -13.28
N THR A 435 -15.81 -7.30 -13.25
CA THR A 435 -16.67 -6.34 -12.55
C THR A 435 -16.76 -6.62 -11.05
N GLY A 436 -16.87 -5.56 -10.26
CA GLY A 436 -17.21 -5.59 -8.83
C GLY A 436 -18.28 -4.56 -8.50
N MET A 437 -19.14 -4.85 -7.53
CA MET A 437 -20.16 -3.90 -7.08
C MET A 437 -20.41 -4.07 -5.58
N GLY A 438 -20.27 -2.97 -4.86
CA GLY A 438 -20.50 -2.80 -3.44
C GLY A 438 -21.73 -1.94 -3.18
N LYS A 439 -22.46 -2.23 -2.10
CA LYS A 439 -23.63 -1.46 -1.70
C LYS A 439 -23.49 -1.06 -0.22
N ASP A 440 -24.09 0.06 0.16
CA ASP A 440 -24.39 0.40 1.55
C ASP A 440 -25.88 0.71 1.65
N LYS A 441 -26.58 -0.04 2.51
CA LYS A 441 -28.03 0.08 2.72
C LYS A 441 -28.83 0.11 1.41
N GLY A 442 -28.45 -0.75 0.46
CA GLY A 442 -29.09 -0.87 -0.85
C GLY A 442 -28.68 0.16 -1.90
N THR A 443 -27.87 1.17 -1.55
CA THR A 443 -27.31 2.15 -2.49
C THR A 443 -25.95 1.66 -2.98
N VAL A 444 -25.69 1.71 -4.29
CA VAL A 444 -24.36 1.38 -4.82
C VAL A 444 -23.36 2.45 -4.37
N VAL A 445 -22.33 2.02 -3.66
CA VAL A 445 -21.26 2.91 -3.15
C VAL A 445 -19.94 2.71 -3.88
N ASP A 446 -19.73 1.51 -4.41
CA ASP A 446 -18.55 1.15 -5.19
C ASP A 446 -18.97 0.34 -6.42
N ALA A 447 -18.48 0.72 -7.59
CA ALA A 447 -18.59 -0.07 -8.81
C ALA A 447 -17.24 -0.10 -9.51
N TRP A 448 -16.77 -1.31 -9.79
CA TRP A 448 -15.44 -1.58 -10.27
C TRP A 448 -15.46 -2.26 -11.62
N PHE A 449 -14.44 -1.98 -12.42
CA PHE A 449 -13.96 -2.86 -13.45
C PHE A 449 -12.43 -2.80 -13.50
N THR A 450 -11.78 -3.94 -13.33
CA THR A 450 -10.31 -4.03 -13.28
C THR A 450 -9.82 -5.18 -14.14
N GLY A 451 -8.62 -5.07 -14.67
CA GLY A 451 -8.03 -6.07 -15.54
C GLY A 451 -6.84 -5.56 -16.33
N PHE A 452 -6.66 -6.10 -17.53
CA PHE A 452 -5.56 -5.73 -18.42
C PHE A 452 -5.96 -5.85 -19.90
N ALA A 453 -5.19 -5.19 -20.76
CA ALA A 453 -5.36 -5.25 -22.21
C ALA A 453 -4.04 -5.64 -22.87
N GLU A 454 -4.11 -6.55 -23.85
CA GLU A 454 -2.93 -6.98 -24.60
C GLU A 454 -2.56 -5.94 -25.66
N ARG A 455 -1.29 -5.53 -25.69
CA ARG A 455 -0.68 -4.73 -26.77
C ARG A 455 0.51 -5.50 -27.35
N GLU A 456 1.00 -5.06 -28.51
CA GLU A 456 2.09 -5.75 -29.22
C GLU A 456 3.40 -5.85 -28.42
N GLU A 457 3.75 -4.83 -27.64
CA GLU A 457 4.99 -4.80 -26.86
C GLU A 457 4.80 -5.30 -25.42
N SER A 458 3.87 -4.71 -24.66
CA SER A 458 3.60 -5.07 -23.27
C SER A 458 2.13 -4.84 -22.91
N PRO A 459 1.51 -5.70 -22.08
CA PRO A 459 0.17 -5.46 -21.58
C PRO A 459 0.08 -4.14 -20.79
N VAL A 460 -1.08 -3.50 -20.85
CA VAL A 460 -1.43 -2.39 -19.96
C VAL A 460 -2.44 -2.86 -18.93
N TYR A 461 -2.25 -2.47 -17.67
CA TYR A 461 -3.11 -2.84 -16.55
C TYR A 461 -4.02 -1.67 -16.21
N PHE A 462 -5.30 -1.92 -15.97
CA PHE A 462 -6.25 -0.85 -15.73
C PHE A 462 -7.20 -1.15 -14.58
N CYS A 463 -7.65 -0.09 -13.93
CA CYS A 463 -8.72 -0.14 -12.95
C CYS A 463 -9.61 1.10 -13.07
N VAL A 464 -10.92 0.90 -13.18
CA VAL A 464 -11.91 1.97 -13.07
C VAL A 464 -12.77 1.70 -11.85
N ARG A 465 -12.90 2.73 -11.00
CA ARG A 465 -13.83 2.73 -9.87
C ARG A 465 -14.77 3.92 -9.96
N LEU A 466 -16.05 3.66 -9.80
CA LEU A 466 -17.08 4.65 -9.63
C LEU A 466 -17.59 4.60 -8.19
N GLY A 467 -17.55 5.74 -7.52
CA GLY A 467 -18.15 5.95 -6.21
C GLY A 467 -19.58 6.47 -6.33
N ARG A 468 -20.27 6.56 -5.19
CA ARG A 468 -21.60 7.19 -5.11
C ARG A 468 -21.57 8.59 -5.74
N THR A 469 -22.56 8.85 -6.61
CA THR A 469 -22.79 10.15 -7.24
C THR A 469 -24.21 10.61 -6.93
N ASP A 470 -24.37 11.81 -6.39
CA ASP A 470 -25.69 12.30 -5.97
C ASP A 470 -26.65 12.43 -7.17
N GLY A 471 -27.87 11.92 -6.98
CA GLY A 471 -28.93 11.97 -8.00
C GLY A 471 -28.72 11.05 -9.20
N ARG A 472 -27.68 10.20 -9.22
CA ARG A 472 -27.39 9.29 -10.34
C ARG A 472 -27.11 7.86 -9.91
N ASN A 473 -27.47 6.93 -10.79
CA ASN A 473 -27.18 5.51 -10.59
C ASN A 473 -25.76 5.19 -11.05
N VAL A 474 -25.06 4.39 -10.26
CA VAL A 474 -23.71 3.91 -10.53
C VAL A 474 -23.77 2.39 -10.73
N SER A 475 -23.05 1.87 -11.72
CA SER A 475 -23.05 0.43 -12.03
C SER A 475 -21.69 -0.05 -12.48
N SER A 476 -21.39 -1.33 -12.25
CA SER A 476 -20.15 -1.94 -12.74
C SER A 476 -20.12 -2.09 -14.26
N THR A 477 -21.28 -2.12 -14.91
CA THR A 477 -21.40 -2.04 -16.37
C THR A 477 -20.87 -0.69 -16.87
N ARG A 478 -21.24 0.40 -16.21
CA ARG A 478 -20.73 1.73 -16.55
C ARG A 478 -19.23 1.84 -16.31
N ALA A 479 -18.71 1.27 -15.21
CA ALA A 479 -17.27 1.21 -14.97
C ALA A 479 -16.53 0.44 -16.08
N LYS A 480 -17.09 -0.69 -16.55
CA LYS A 480 -16.56 -1.46 -17.68
C LYS A 480 -16.56 -0.66 -18.97
N GLU A 481 -17.66 0.01 -19.31
CA GLU A 481 -17.73 0.87 -20.51
C GLU A 481 -16.65 1.95 -20.50
N ILE A 482 -16.49 2.66 -19.37
CA ILE A 482 -15.46 3.70 -19.21
C ILE A 482 -14.07 3.11 -19.37
N ALA A 483 -13.79 1.97 -18.73
CA ALA A 483 -12.49 1.32 -18.85
C ALA A 483 -12.16 0.95 -20.30
N VAL A 484 -13.14 0.39 -21.03
CA VAL A 484 -12.99 0.06 -22.45
C VAL A 484 -12.72 1.32 -23.28
N GLN A 485 -13.42 2.42 -23.01
CA GLN A 485 -13.19 3.70 -23.70
C GLN A 485 -11.79 4.26 -23.42
N VAL A 486 -11.35 4.24 -22.16
CA VAL A 486 -10.03 4.72 -21.73
C VAL A 486 -8.91 3.89 -22.35
N VAL A 487 -9.00 2.55 -22.28
CA VAL A 487 -8.01 1.64 -22.86
C VAL A 487 -7.95 1.82 -24.37
N ASN A 488 -9.10 1.87 -25.06
CA ASN A 488 -9.11 2.07 -26.51
C ASN A 488 -8.53 3.44 -26.89
N HIS A 489 -8.82 4.51 -26.14
CA HIS A 489 -8.20 5.83 -26.36
C HIS A 489 -6.67 5.71 -26.32
N LEU A 490 -6.11 5.16 -25.25
CA LEU A 490 -4.66 5.03 -25.09
C LEU A 490 -4.02 4.11 -26.12
N CYS A 491 -4.72 3.06 -26.54
CA CYS A 491 -4.22 2.13 -27.55
C CYS A 491 -4.31 2.69 -28.99
N SER A 492 -5.24 3.62 -29.25
CA SER A 492 -5.47 4.21 -30.58
C SER A 492 -4.59 5.43 -30.92
N VAL A 493 -3.90 6.03 -29.94
CA VAL A 493 -3.11 7.26 -30.11
C VAL A 493 -1.66 6.97 -30.60
N ILE A 494 -1.32 5.73 -30.95
CA ILE A 494 0.02 5.32 -31.44
C ILE A 494 0.01 4.95 -32.94
N GLU A 495 -0.73 5.68 -33.78
CA GLU A 495 -0.57 5.63 -35.25
C GLU A 495 -0.04 6.95 -35.84
#